data_AF-A0A7L2RNM9-F1
#
_entry.id   AF-A0A7L2RNM9-F1
#
_cell.length_a   1.000
_cell.length_b   1.000
_cell.length_c   1.000
_cell.angle_alpha   90.00
_cell.angle_beta   90.00
_cell.angle_gamma   90.00
#
_symmetry.space_group_name_H-M   'P 1'
#
loop_
_entity.id
_entity.type
_entity.pdbx_description
1 polymer ?
#
loop_
_entity_poly.entity_id
_entity_poly.type
_entity_poly.pdbx_seq_one_letter_code
_entity_poly.pdbx_strand_id
1 'polypeptide(L)' 'QERGRWRVPGERWRGGPCEVCQCLAGGAVRCVPYCPLRDTGCPQGHVLREGDGGSCCTCAPAGE' A
#
# COMPACT_ATOMS: atom_id res chain seq x y z
N GLN A 1 -10.53 -14.87 -20.32
CA GLN A 1 -11.69 -14.76 -19.41
C GLN A 1 -11.17 -14.91 -17.98
N GLU A 2 -10.79 -13.82 -17.35
CA GLU A 2 -10.19 -13.85 -16.00
C GLU A 2 -11.31 -13.63 -14.98
N ARG A 3 -11.95 -14.73 -14.58
CA ARG A 3 -12.96 -14.73 -13.52
C ARG A 3 -12.33 -14.17 -12.24
N GLY A 4 -12.92 -13.10 -11.70
CA GLY A 4 -12.50 -12.47 -10.46
C GLY A 4 -12.23 -13.51 -9.37
N ARG A 5 -10.98 -13.53 -8.88
CA ARG A 5 -10.56 -14.44 -7.81
C ARG A 5 -11.33 -14.08 -6.55
N TRP A 6 -12.12 -15.04 -6.04
CA TRP A 6 -12.79 -14.92 -4.76
C TRP A 6 -11.75 -14.81 -3.63
N ARG A 7 -11.91 -13.81 -2.77
CA ARG A 7 -11.04 -13.56 -1.61
C ARG A 7 -11.66 -14.23 -0.39
N VAL A 8 -10.85 -14.89 0.43
CA VAL A 8 -11.33 -15.44 1.71
C VAL A 8 -11.27 -14.39 2.81
N PRO A 9 -12.17 -14.42 3.82
CA PRO A 9 -12.07 -13.55 4.98
C PRO A 9 -10.70 -13.65 5.65
N GLY A 10 -10.08 -12.51 5.94
CA GLY A 10 -8.72 -12.40 6.46
C GLY A 10 -7.64 -12.25 5.38
N GLU A 11 -7.91 -12.63 4.13
CA GLU A 11 -6.95 -12.46 3.04
C GLU A 11 -6.63 -10.98 2.80
N ARG A 12 -5.34 -10.67 2.62
CA ARG A 12 -4.84 -9.35 2.28
C ARG A 12 -4.24 -9.36 0.87
N TRP A 13 -4.49 -8.31 0.10
CA TRP A 13 -3.96 -8.17 -1.26
C TRP A 13 -3.67 -6.72 -1.60
N ARG A 14 -2.87 -6.49 -2.65
CA ARG A 14 -2.73 -5.16 -3.25
C ARG A 14 -3.97 -4.85 -4.07
N GLY A 15 -4.80 -3.92 -3.60
CA GLY A 15 -5.95 -3.39 -4.35
C GLY A 15 -5.55 -2.41 -5.45
N GLY A 16 -4.36 -1.82 -5.28
CA GLY A 16 -3.75 -0.86 -6.18
C GLY A 16 -2.28 -0.70 -5.85
N PRO A 17 -1.58 0.28 -6.48
CA PRO A 17 -0.17 0.51 -6.21
C PRO A 17 0.07 0.88 -4.74
N CYS A 18 -0.89 1.58 -4.11
CA CYS A 18 -0.74 2.29 -2.84
C CYS A 18 -1.74 1.92 -1.77
N GLU A 19 -2.35 0.77 -1.93
CA GLU A 19 -3.35 0.28 -1.01
C GLU A 19 -3.22 -1.22 -0.82
N VAL A 20 -3.40 -1.63 0.42
CA VAL A 20 -3.60 -3.02 0.77
C VAL A 20 -5.04 -3.17 1.22
N CYS A 21 -5.76 -4.02 0.51
CA CYS A 21 -7.11 -4.40 0.84
C CYS A 21 -7.12 -5.68 1.65
N GLN A 22 -8.07 -5.78 2.56
CA GLN A 22 -8.35 -6.97 3.34
C GLN A 22 -9.82 -7.32 3.18
N CYS A 23 -10.10 -8.60 2.95
CA CYS A 23 -11.46 -9.12 3.00
C CYS A 23 -11.83 -9.34 4.47
N LEU A 24 -12.88 -8.67 4.93
CA LEU A 24 -13.41 -8.83 6.27
C LEU A 24 -14.43 -9.97 6.30
N ALA A 25 -14.65 -10.53 7.49
CA ALA A 25 -15.77 -11.44 7.72
C ALA A 25 -17.09 -10.73 7.35
N GLY A 26 -17.95 -11.40 6.59
CA GLY A 26 -19.18 -10.81 6.06
C GLY A 26 -19.06 -10.23 4.64
N GLY A 27 -17.91 -10.39 3.97
CA GLY A 27 -17.75 -10.03 2.56
C GLY A 27 -17.45 -8.55 2.29
N ALA A 28 -17.34 -7.74 3.35
CA ALA A 28 -16.85 -6.38 3.23
C ALA A 28 -15.36 -6.35 2.87
N VAL A 29 -14.92 -5.34 2.12
CA VAL A 29 -13.52 -5.12 1.77
C VAL A 29 -13.07 -3.82 2.41
N ARG A 30 -11.94 -3.87 3.14
CA ARG A 30 -11.30 -2.69 3.73
C ARG A 30 -9.94 -2.46 3.08
N CYS A 31 -9.79 -1.35 2.38
CA CYS A 31 -8.51 -0.93 1.80
C CYS A 31 -7.89 0.17 2.65
N VAL A 32 -6.60 0.06 2.93
CA VAL A 32 -5.84 1.05 3.69
C VAL A 32 -4.62 1.51 2.87
N PRO A 33 -4.22 2.78 3.00
CA PRO A 33 -3.00 3.27 2.37
C PRO A 33 -1.81 2.41 2.79
N TYR A 34 -1.05 1.93 1.80
CA TYR A 34 0.14 1.13 2.01
C TYR A 34 1.34 1.78 1.33
N CYS A 35 2.36 2.02 2.13
CA CYS A 35 3.64 2.52 1.68
C CYS A 35 4.71 1.45 1.96
N PRO A 36 5.31 0.82 0.92
CA PRO A 36 6.34 -0.20 1.12
C PRO A 36 7.59 0.35 1.81
N LEU A 37 7.91 1.63 1.61
CA LEU A 37 9.06 2.30 2.22
C LEU A 37 8.88 2.58 3.72
N ARG A 38 7.66 2.48 4.27
CA ARG A 38 7.44 2.64 5.72
C ARG A 38 8.02 1.49 6.53
N ASP A 39 8.01 0.28 5.97
CA ASP A 39 8.51 -0.92 6.65
C ASP A 39 10.03 -1.05 6.49
N THR A 40 10.53 -0.81 5.27
CA THR A 40 11.96 -0.85 4.95
C THR A 40 12.74 0.36 5.49
N GLY A 41 12.06 1.48 5.70
CA GLY A 41 12.69 2.76 5.99
C GLY A 41 13.31 3.43 4.75
N CYS A 42 13.73 4.68 4.92
CA CYS A 42 14.48 5.42 3.90
C CYS A 42 15.98 5.34 4.16
N PRO A 43 16.81 5.43 3.09
CA PRO A 43 18.25 5.53 3.24
C PRO A 43 18.63 6.78 4.05
N GLN A 44 19.86 6.78 4.59
CA GLN A 44 20.34 7.84 5.47
C GLN A 44 20.25 9.21 4.78
N GLY A 45 19.77 10.21 5.51
CA GLY A 45 19.54 11.56 4.98
C GLY A 45 18.31 11.70 4.09
N HIS A 46 17.45 10.69 3.99
CA HIS A 46 16.17 10.78 3.29
C HIS A 46 15.00 10.59 4.26
N VAL A 47 13.91 11.30 4.00
CA VAL A 47 12.64 11.22 4.71
C VAL A 47 11.57 10.64 3.80
N LEU A 48 10.64 9.91 4.40
CA LEU A 48 9.49 9.37 3.71
C LEU A 48 8.51 10.49 3.40
N ARG A 49 8.26 10.74 2.12
CA ARG A 49 7.23 11.67 1.66
C ARG A 49 6.08 10.91 1.01
N GLU A 50 4.88 11.47 1.12
CA GLU A 50 3.72 11.00 0.36
C GLU A 50 4.01 11.16 -1.13
N GLY A 51 3.72 10.13 -1.90
CA GLY A 51 4.01 10.15 -3.34
C GLY A 51 2.89 10.80 -4.14
N ASP A 52 3.22 11.28 -5.34
CA ASP A 52 2.36 12.14 -6.16
C ASP A 52 1.43 11.33 -7.10
N GLY A 53 0.74 10.32 -6.56
CA GLY A 53 -0.23 9.50 -7.31
C GLY A 53 0.37 8.44 -8.25
N GLY A 54 1.60 8.62 -8.74
CA GLY A 54 2.37 7.58 -9.44
C GLY A 54 3.16 6.65 -8.52
N SER A 55 3.31 7.04 -7.25
CA SER A 55 3.97 6.27 -6.20
C SER A 55 3.30 6.58 -4.88
N CYS A 56 3.32 5.64 -3.94
CA CYS A 56 2.57 5.72 -2.69
C CYS A 56 3.30 6.58 -1.67
N CYS A 57 4.60 6.43 -1.74
CA CYS A 57 5.56 7.16 -0.94
C CYS A 57 6.89 7.08 -1.68
N THR A 58 7.71 8.08 -1.46
CA THR A 58 9.06 8.15 -1.99
C THR A 58 9.99 8.61 -0.88
N CYS A 59 11.26 8.20 -0.97
CA CYS A 59 12.29 8.75 -0.10
C CYS A 59 12.84 10.01 -0.77
N ALA A 60 12.60 11.17 -0.16
CA ALA A 60 13.18 12.43 -0.60
C ALA A 60 14.28 12.85 0.38
N PRO A 61 15.35 13.52 -0.07
CA PRO A 61 16.37 14.05 0.84
C PRO A 61 15.73 14.91 1.93
N ALA A 62 16.23 14.76 3.16
CA ALA A 62 15.69 15.39 4.38
C ALA A 62 15.97 16.89 4.48
N GLY A 63 16.50 17.52 3.43
CA GLY A 63 16.89 18.92 3.43
C GLY A 63 16.69 19.57 2.07
N GLU A 64 15.89 20.62 2.08
CA GLU A 64 16.24 21.93 1.51
C GLU A 64 16.06 22.97 2.62
#